data_AF-A0A2N7C566-F1
#
_entry.id   AF-A0A2N7C566-F1
#
_cell.length_a   1.000
_cell.length_b   1.000
_cell.length_c   1.000
_cell.angle_alpha   90.00
_cell.angle_beta   90.00
_cell.angle_gamma   90.00
#
_symmetry.space_group_name_H-M   'P 1'
#
loop_
_entity.id
_entity.type
_entity.pdbx_description
1 polymer ?
#
loop_
_entity_poly.entity_id
_entity_poly.type
_entity_poly.pdbx_seq_one_letter_code
_entity_poly.pdbx_strand_id
1 'polypeptide(L)'
;MRSVVAESLLEALALWINEQRTTQNKPIIAFDGKVLRGSYRNDKKTALQLVTAYDTERGLVLSQKKTESKNGEINVVRQILDVINVKGSVITIDALHGVVDQISLRFNDAIFD
;
A
#
# COMPACT_ATOMS: atom_id res chain seq x y z
N MET A 1 11.52 -30.24 -11.94
CA MET A 1 10.25 -29.64 -11.45
C MET A 1 10.36 -28.14 -11.66
N ARG A 2 9.54 -27.52 -12.52
CA ARG A 2 9.53 -26.06 -12.67
C ARG A 2 8.68 -25.50 -11.53
N SER A 3 9.33 -24.93 -10.52
CA SER A 3 8.64 -24.22 -9.45
C SER A 3 8.37 -22.79 -9.87
N VAL A 4 7.22 -22.26 -9.47
CA VAL A 4 6.97 -20.82 -9.57
C VAL A 4 7.75 -20.14 -8.45
N VAL A 5 8.55 -19.14 -8.80
CA VAL A 5 9.23 -18.27 -7.83
C VAL A 5 8.22 -17.25 -7.34
N ALA A 6 8.04 -17.12 -6.02
CA ALA A 6 6.98 -16.30 -5.44
C ALA A 6 7.10 -14.83 -5.85
N GLU A 7 8.33 -14.31 -5.87
CA GLU A 7 8.64 -12.94 -6.28
C GLU A 7 8.23 -12.68 -7.73
N SER A 8 8.52 -13.61 -8.65
CA SER A 8 8.14 -13.49 -10.06
C SER A 8 6.62 -13.53 -10.28
N LEU A 9 5.90 -14.33 -9.49
CA LEU A 9 4.43 -14.35 -9.53
C LEU A 9 3.84 -13.03 -9.03
N LEU A 10 4.38 -12.48 -7.94
CA LEU A 10 3.95 -11.21 -7.39
C LEU A 10 4.20 -10.06 -8.37
N GLU A 11 5.36 -10.05 -9.04
CA GLU A 11 5.70 -9.05 -10.05
C GLU A 11 4.74 -9.13 -11.26
N ALA A 12 4.50 -10.33 -11.79
CA ALA A 12 3.56 -10.53 -12.90
C ALA A 12 2.12 -10.11 -12.52
N LEU A 13 1.69 -10.43 -11.31
CA LEU A 13 0.38 -10.01 -10.79
C LEU A 13 0.30 -8.48 -10.66
N ALA A 14 1.34 -7.84 -10.14
CA ALA A 14 1.39 -6.38 -10.00
C ALA A 14 1.34 -5.68 -11.36
N LEU A 15 2.06 -6.19 -12.36
CA LEU A 15 2.02 -5.69 -13.73
C LEU A 15 0.60 -5.81 -14.33
N TRP A 16 -0.02 -6.98 -14.20
CA TRP A 16 -1.38 -7.20 -14.69
C TRP A 16 -2.39 -6.27 -14.02
N ILE A 17 -2.35 -6.13 -12.68
CA ILE A 17 -3.22 -5.20 -11.94
C ILE A 17 -3.02 -3.77 -12.43
N ASN A 18 -1.76 -3.33 -12.60
CA ASN A 18 -1.46 -1.99 -13.08
C ASN A 18 -2.00 -1.74 -14.50
N GLU A 19 -1.89 -2.72 -15.40
CA GLU A 19 -2.47 -2.65 -16.75
C GLU A 19 -4.00 -2.53 -16.70
N GLN A 20 -4.67 -3.31 -15.84
CA GLN A 20 -6.13 -3.22 -15.71
C GLN A 20 -6.59 -1.87 -15.15
N ARG A 21 -5.76 -1.18 -14.34
CA ARG A 21 -6.10 0.09 -13.69
C ARG A 21 -5.99 1.31 -14.60
N THR A 22 -5.24 1.26 -15.69
CA THR A 22 -5.09 2.41 -16.62
C THR A 22 -6.30 2.65 -17.51
N THR A 23 -7.26 1.72 -17.55
CA THR A 23 -8.38 1.76 -18.51
C THR A 23 -9.64 2.49 -18.02
N GLN A 24 -9.78 2.84 -16.73
CA GLN A 24 -10.99 3.50 -16.19
C GLN A 24 -10.72 4.37 -14.95
N ASN A 25 -11.42 5.52 -14.89
CA ASN A 25 -11.64 6.43 -13.75
C ASN A 25 -10.41 6.86 -12.91
N LYS A 26 -10.66 7.71 -11.91
CA LYS A 26 -9.68 8.12 -10.89
C LYS A 26 -9.80 7.16 -9.69
N PRO A 27 -9.09 6.02 -9.65
CA PRO A 27 -9.32 5.02 -8.61
C PRO A 27 -8.98 5.59 -7.23
N ILE A 28 -9.82 5.27 -6.24
CA ILE A 28 -9.56 5.64 -4.84
C ILE A 28 -8.76 4.52 -4.19
N ILE A 29 -7.51 4.83 -3.83
CA ILE A 29 -6.59 3.93 -3.13
C ILE A 29 -6.53 4.31 -1.65
N ALA A 30 -7.02 3.41 -0.80
CA ALA A 30 -6.94 3.55 0.64
C ALA A 30 -5.64 2.95 1.19
N PHE A 31 -4.92 3.73 1.98
CA PHE A 31 -3.81 3.28 2.80
C PHE A 31 -4.24 3.18 4.25
N ASP A 32 -4.02 2.00 4.83
CA ASP A 32 -4.48 1.68 6.17
C ASP A 32 -3.48 0.77 6.90
N GLY A 33 -3.21 1.11 8.16
CA GLY A 33 -2.31 0.40 9.06
C GLY A 33 -3.09 -0.44 10.06
N LYS A 34 -2.93 -1.77 10.03
CA LYS A 34 -3.60 -2.69 10.96
C LYS A 34 -2.60 -3.54 11.72
N VAL A 35 -2.88 -3.72 13.00
CA VAL A 35 -2.21 -4.72 13.83
C VAL A 35 -2.98 -6.03 13.72
N LEU A 36 -2.32 -7.08 13.25
CA LEU A 36 -2.93 -8.39 13.08
C LEU A 36 -3.23 -9.01 14.45
N ARG A 37 -4.51 -9.26 14.73
CA ARG A 37 -4.93 -9.84 16.00
C ARG A 37 -4.30 -11.22 16.20
N GLY A 38 -3.73 -11.45 17.39
CA GLY A 38 -3.09 -12.72 17.75
C GLY A 38 -1.71 -12.97 17.14
N SER A 39 -1.10 -11.96 16.50
CA SER A 39 0.24 -12.08 15.90
C SER A 39 1.40 -11.78 16.85
N TYR A 40 1.11 -11.41 18.10
CA TYR A 40 2.14 -11.24 19.13
C TYR A 40 2.58 -12.59 19.67
N ARG A 41 3.84 -12.70 20.08
CA ARG A 41 4.33 -13.89 20.79
C ARG A 41 4.20 -13.72 22.30
N ASN A 42 5.14 -12.99 22.90
CA ASN A 42 5.23 -12.83 24.36
C ASN A 42 4.84 -11.42 24.82
N ASP A 43 5.11 -10.40 24.00
CA ASP A 43 4.77 -9.01 24.27
C ASP A 43 3.83 -8.50 23.18
N LYS A 44 2.76 -7.80 23.56
CA LYS A 44 1.82 -7.15 22.62
C LYS A 44 2.53 -6.20 21.66
N LYS A 45 3.68 -5.63 22.05
CA LYS A 45 4.51 -4.79 21.18
C LYS A 45 5.15 -5.56 20.00
N THR A 46 5.20 -6.89 20.08
CA THR A 46 5.70 -7.76 18.99
C THR A 46 4.62 -8.15 17.99
N ALA A 47 3.39 -7.65 18.14
CA ALA A 47 2.34 -7.89 17.17
C ALA A 47 2.75 -7.38 15.78
N LEU A 48 2.46 -8.17 14.76
CA LEU A 48 2.69 -7.81 13.37
C LEU A 48 1.75 -6.66 12.98
N GLN A 49 2.35 -5.57 12.54
CA GLN A 49 1.66 -4.43 11.98
C GLN A 49 1.88 -4.39 10.46
N LEU A 50 0.80 -4.27 9.70
CA LEU A 50 0.78 -4.27 8.25
C LEU A 50 0.17 -2.97 7.76
N VAL A 51 0.83 -2.34 6.78
CA VAL A 51 0.26 -1.26 5.97
C VAL A 51 -0.20 -1.86 4.66
N THR A 52 -1.45 -1.58 4.29
CA THR A 52 -2.08 -2.10 3.08
C THR A 52 -2.49 -0.95 2.17
N ALA A 53 -2.22 -1.07 0.87
CA ALA A 53 -2.79 -0.23 -0.16
C ALA A 53 -3.93 -0.99 -0.85
N TYR A 54 -5.13 -0.42 -0.84
CA TYR A 54 -6.35 -1.07 -1.27
C TYR A 54 -7.09 -0.22 -2.30
N ASP A 55 -7.32 -0.78 -3.49
CA ASP A 55 -8.17 -0.18 -4.51
C ASP A 55 -9.63 -0.43 -4.15
N THR A 56 -10.31 0.63 -3.69
CA THR A 56 -11.68 0.53 -3.16
C THR A 56 -12.72 0.28 -4.24
N GLU A 57 -12.46 0.71 -5.47
CA GLU A 57 -13.38 0.49 -6.59
C GLU A 57 -13.33 -0.96 -7.08
N ARG A 58 -12.14 -1.57 -7.07
CA ARG A 58 -11.91 -2.93 -7.59
C ARG A 58 -11.91 -4.01 -6.52
N GLY A 59 -11.85 -3.62 -5.25
CA GLY A 59 -11.76 -4.53 -4.13
C GLY A 59 -10.43 -5.28 -4.05
N LEU A 60 -9.33 -4.65 -4.48
CA LEU A 60 -8.02 -5.30 -4.63
C LEU A 60 -7.00 -4.75 -3.64
N VAL A 61 -6.23 -5.65 -3.01
CA VAL A 61 -5.00 -5.28 -2.32
C VAL A 61 -3.89 -5.12 -3.34
N LEU A 62 -3.43 -3.88 -3.54
CA LEU A 62 -2.37 -3.53 -4.49
C LEU A 62 -0.98 -3.83 -3.92
N SER A 63 -0.81 -3.63 -2.62
CA SER A 63 0.43 -3.91 -1.91
C SER A 63 0.17 -4.02 -0.42
N GLN A 64 1.00 -4.82 0.26
CA GLN A 64 1.00 -4.92 1.71
C GLN A 64 2.42 -5.09 2.22
N LYS A 65 2.80 -4.32 3.24
CA LYS A 65 4.15 -4.37 3.83
C LYS A 65 4.06 -4.26 5.35
N LYS A 66 4.97 -4.96 6.04
CA LYS A 66 5.09 -4.87 7.50
C LYS A 66 5.76 -3.56 7.93
N THR A 67 5.37 -3.07 9.09
CA THR A 67 6.08 -2.00 9.81
C THR A 67 6.43 -2.48 11.21
N GLU A 68 7.56 -2.04 11.74
CA GLU A 68 8.00 -2.37 13.10
C GLU A 68 7.39 -1.43 14.15
N SER A 69 6.85 -0.29 13.74
CA SER A 69 6.19 0.66 14.64
C SER A 69 5.17 1.54 13.92
N LYS A 70 4.27 2.15 14.70
CA LYS A 70 3.31 3.15 14.22
C LYS A 70 3.98 4.33 13.49
N ASN A 71 5.12 4.79 13.99
CA ASN A 71 5.85 5.90 13.36
C ASN A 71 6.55 5.48 12.05
N GLY A 72 6.72 4.18 11.81
CA GLY A 72 7.30 3.62 10.59
C GLY A 72 6.33 3.53 9.40
N GLU A 73 5.03 3.70 9.64
CA GLU A 73 3.99 3.56 8.59
C GLU A 73 4.24 4.49 7.40
N ILE A 74 4.70 5.72 7.64
CA ILE A 74 5.05 6.71 6.62
C ILE A 74 6.10 6.17 5.64
N ASN A 75 7.17 5.58 6.17
CA ASN A 75 8.24 5.04 5.35
C ASN A 75 7.72 3.86 4.51
N VAL A 76 6.84 3.04 5.09
CA VAL A 76 6.22 1.93 4.38
C VAL A 76 5.27 2.42 3.28
N VAL A 77 4.45 3.46 3.53
CA VAL A 77 3.60 4.09 2.52
C VAL A 77 4.44 4.59 1.34
N ARG A 78 5.55 5.29 1.60
CA ARG A 78 6.48 5.75 0.55
C ARG A 78 7.02 4.59 -0.29
N GLN A 79 7.46 3.52 0.38
CA GLN A 79 7.95 2.32 -0.29
C GLN A 79 6.88 1.56 -1.07
N ILE A 80 5.59 1.75 -0.77
CA ILE A 80 4.49 1.20 -1.56
C ILE A 80 4.21 2.10 -2.76
N LEU A 81 4.17 3.42 -2.57
CA LEU A 81 3.98 4.40 -3.65
C LEU A 81 5.08 4.33 -4.71
N ASP A 82 6.30 3.95 -4.35
CA ASP A 82 7.39 3.73 -5.32
C ASP A 82 7.16 2.52 -6.26
N VAL A 83 6.23 1.62 -5.95
CA VAL A 83 5.95 0.41 -6.76
C VAL A 83 4.54 0.36 -7.37
N ILE A 84 3.56 1.07 -6.80
CA ILE A 84 2.22 1.12 -7.37
C ILE A 84 2.04 2.33 -8.29
N ASN A 85 1.40 2.15 -9.44
CA ASN A 85 1.01 3.28 -10.26
C ASN A 85 -0.16 4.02 -9.58
N VAL A 86 0.06 5.29 -9.28
CA VAL A 86 -0.92 6.19 -8.63
C VAL A 86 -1.38 7.35 -9.51
N LYS A 87 -0.91 7.40 -10.76
CA LYS A 87 -1.28 8.48 -11.67
C LYS A 87 -2.80 8.56 -11.85
N GLY A 88 -3.36 9.75 -11.63
CA GLY A 88 -4.79 10.02 -11.70
C GLY A 88 -5.62 9.42 -10.56
N SER A 89 -4.99 8.77 -9.58
CA SER A 89 -5.68 8.16 -8.43
C SER A 89 -5.96 9.21 -7.34
N VAL A 90 -7.00 8.96 -6.54
CA VAL A 90 -7.20 9.63 -5.25
C VAL A 90 -6.61 8.72 -4.17
N ILE A 91 -5.75 9.26 -3.32
CA ILE A 91 -5.07 8.54 -2.26
C ILE A 91 -5.63 9.02 -0.94
N THR A 92 -6.25 8.12 -0.19
CA THR A 92 -6.73 8.40 1.17
C THR A 92 -5.83 7.67 2.16
N ILE A 93 -5.33 8.35 3.18
CA ILE A 93 -4.40 7.76 4.15
C ILE A 93 -4.92 7.97 5.57
N ASP A 94 -5.35 6.90 6.24
CA ASP A 94 -5.79 7.02 7.63
C ASP A 94 -4.62 7.40 8.55
N ALA A 95 -4.88 8.32 9.48
CA ALA A 95 -3.99 8.73 10.57
C ALA A 95 -2.63 9.39 10.19
N LEU A 96 -2.37 9.80 8.93
CA LEU A 96 -1.10 10.44 8.51
C LEU A 96 -1.17 11.96 8.23
N HIS A 97 -2.07 12.67 8.92
CA HIS A 97 -2.34 14.11 8.75
C HIS A 97 -1.09 15.04 8.73
N GLY A 98 0.03 14.65 9.34
CA GLY A 98 1.25 15.48 9.39
C GLY A 98 2.23 15.34 8.21
N VAL A 99 1.93 14.46 7.24
CA VAL A 99 2.95 14.01 6.24
C VAL A 99 2.42 14.00 4.81
N VAL A 100 1.12 14.24 4.63
CA VAL A 100 0.48 14.36 3.32
C VAL A 100 1.22 15.38 2.46
N ASP A 101 1.60 16.52 3.03
CA ASP A 101 2.34 17.58 2.32
C ASP A 101 3.72 17.14 1.79
N GLN A 102 4.44 16.29 2.53
CA GLN A 102 5.74 15.79 2.06
C GLN A 102 5.58 14.72 0.97
N ILE A 103 4.49 13.95 1.01
CA ILE A 103 4.24 12.89 0.03
C ILE A 103 3.69 13.50 -1.26
N SER A 104 2.76 14.47 -1.15
CA SER A 104 2.14 15.13 -2.30
C SER A 104 3.18 15.79 -3.22
N LEU A 105 4.18 16.50 -2.65
CA LEU A 105 5.27 17.12 -3.40
C LEU A 105 6.08 16.15 -4.29
N ARG A 106 6.17 14.88 -3.88
CA ARG A 106 6.89 13.84 -4.62
C ARG A 106 6.00 13.07 -5.60
N PHE A 107 4.70 12.98 -5.33
CA PHE A 107 3.73 12.22 -6.12
C PHE A 107 2.63 13.15 -6.67
N ASN A 108 3.04 14.17 -7.43
CA ASN A 108 2.15 15.22 -7.97
C ASN A 108 1.09 14.72 -8.96
N ASP A 109 1.22 13.48 -9.44
CA ASP A 109 0.28 12.85 -10.36
C ASP A 109 -0.92 12.20 -9.66
N ALA A 110 -0.99 12.25 -8.32
CA ALA A 110 -2.07 11.73 -7.50
C ALA A 110 -2.70 12.85 -6.65
N ILE A 111 -3.99 12.73 -6.35
CA ILE A 111 -4.70 13.63 -5.43
C ILE A 111 -4.66 12.97 -4.05
N PHE A 112 -4.27 13.70 -3.00
CA PHE A 112 -4.30 13.20 -1.62
C PHE A 112 -5.49 13.83 -0.89
N ASP A 113 -6.32 12.99 -0.28
CA ASP A 113 -7.52 13.35 0.50
C ASP A 113 -7.41 12.87 1.95
#